data_AF-A0A2L2ZA03-F1
#
_entry.id   AF-A0A2L2ZA03-F1
#
_cell.length_a   1.000
_cell.length_b   1.000
_cell.length_c   1.000
_cell.angle_alpha   90.00
_cell.angle_beta   90.00
_cell.angle_gamma   90.00
#
_symmetry.space_group_name_H-M   'P 1'
#
loop_
_entity.id
_entity.type
_entity.pdbx_description
1 polymer ?
#
loop_
_entity_poly.entity_id
_entity_poly.type
_entity_poly.pdbx_seq_one_letter_code
_entity_poly.pdbx_strand_id
1 'polypeptide(L)'
;HKKKTRKLRWHVSNGHGRICKHHKHPVSRCNASSMNLNRINLDKYHPGYFGKVGMRKFHLKKNQKKTRKLRGHISHGHGRIGK
;
A
#
# COMPACT_ATOMS: atom_id res chain seq x y z
N HIS A 1 8.36 21.94 -18.62
CA HIS A 1 7.13 22.10 -17.80
C HIS A 1 7.44 22.77 -16.46
N LYS A 2 7.30 24.10 -16.35
CA LYS A 2 7.30 24.90 -15.09
C LYS A 2 6.20 25.98 -15.15
N LYS A 3 5.10 25.69 -15.89
CA LYS A 3 4.17 26.70 -16.39
C LYS A 3 3.44 27.45 -15.26
N LYS A 4 3.06 26.77 -14.18
CA LYS A 4 2.31 27.39 -13.06
C LYS A 4 3.17 28.37 -12.25
N THR A 5 4.41 28.02 -11.92
CA THR A 5 5.29 28.88 -11.10
C THR A 5 5.80 30.10 -11.87
N ARG A 6 6.06 29.97 -13.18
CA ARG A 6 6.50 31.12 -14.00
C ARG A 6 5.44 32.20 -14.11
N LYS A 7 4.17 31.82 -14.26
CA LYS A 7 3.04 32.78 -14.30
C LYS A 7 2.81 33.50 -12.96
N LEU A 8 3.24 32.89 -11.84
CA LEU A 8 2.98 33.40 -10.49
C LEU A 8 4.16 34.16 -9.86
N ARG A 9 5.25 34.42 -10.60
CA ARG A 9 6.51 34.97 -10.06
C ARG A 9 6.36 36.33 -9.35
N TRP A 10 5.41 37.16 -9.76
CA TRP A 10 5.14 38.46 -9.15
C TRP A 10 3.99 38.45 -8.12
N HIS A 11 3.36 37.28 -7.92
CA HIS A 11 2.27 37.15 -6.95
C HIS A 11 2.85 36.85 -5.56
N VAL A 12 2.50 37.69 -4.59
CA VAL A 12 3.02 37.68 -3.21
C VAL A 12 2.98 36.29 -2.53
N SER A 13 1.95 35.48 -2.77
CA SER A 13 1.80 34.16 -2.12
C SER A 13 1.85 32.97 -3.08
N ASN A 14 2.27 33.18 -4.33
CA ASN A 14 2.40 32.13 -5.35
C ASN A 14 1.12 31.27 -5.51
N GLY A 15 -0.06 31.87 -5.29
CA GLY A 15 -1.37 31.21 -5.44
C GLY A 15 -1.88 30.40 -4.24
N HIS A 16 -1.24 30.43 -3.06
CA HIS A 16 -1.65 29.65 -1.88
C HIS A 16 -2.46 30.45 -0.85
N GLY A 17 -3.08 31.56 -1.27
CA GLY A 17 -3.82 32.46 -0.37
C GLY A 17 -2.91 33.39 0.44
N ARG A 18 -3.44 34.50 0.95
CA ARG A 18 -2.64 35.52 1.69
C ARG A 18 -2.60 35.27 3.20
N ILE A 19 -3.67 34.74 3.77
CA ILE A 19 -3.93 34.64 5.22
C ILE A 19 -3.30 33.37 5.80
N CYS A 20 -3.83 32.20 5.45
CA CYS A 20 -3.40 30.90 5.98
C CYS A 20 -2.15 30.36 5.26
N LYS A 21 -1.04 31.10 5.28
CA LYS A 21 0.24 30.85 4.57
C LYS A 21 0.55 29.36 4.31
N HIS A 22 1.23 29.07 3.20
CA HIS A 22 1.55 27.68 2.86
C HIS A 22 2.58 27.06 3.82
N HIS A 23 2.15 26.08 4.62
CA HIS A 23 3.00 25.29 5.51
C HIS A 23 3.26 23.89 4.94
N LYS A 24 4.40 23.28 5.30
CA LYS A 24 4.83 21.98 4.76
C LYS A 24 3.82 20.85 5.05
N HIS A 25 3.33 20.78 6.29
CA HIS A 25 2.28 19.83 6.71
C HIS A 25 1.38 20.52 7.73
N PRO A 26 0.26 21.14 7.28
CA PRO A 26 -0.58 21.92 8.19
C PRO A 26 -1.38 21.07 9.19
N VAL A 27 -1.64 19.79 8.88
CA VAL A 27 -2.49 18.92 9.70
C VAL A 27 -1.72 17.73 10.25
N SER A 28 -1.18 16.89 9.36
CA SER A 28 -0.41 15.72 9.76
C SER A 28 0.45 15.23 8.60
N ARG A 29 1.40 14.34 8.88
CA ARG A 29 2.16 13.64 7.83
C ARG A 29 1.41 12.39 7.39
N CYS A 30 1.33 12.18 6.07
CA CYS A 30 0.74 10.97 5.48
C CYS A 30 -0.62 10.62 6.13
N ASN A 31 -0.88 9.34 6.36
CA ASN A 31 -2.14 8.83 6.92
C ASN A 31 -2.16 8.82 8.47
N ALA A 32 -1.39 9.68 9.14
CA ALA A 32 -1.27 9.65 10.61
C ALA A 32 -2.60 9.95 11.34
N SER A 33 -3.45 10.82 10.78
CA SER A 33 -4.74 11.22 11.37
C SER A 33 -5.93 10.52 10.74
N SER A 34 -5.68 9.37 10.11
CA SER A 34 -6.60 8.64 9.25
C SER A 34 -7.89 8.18 9.95
N MET A 35 -7.84 7.82 11.23
CA MET A 35 -9.04 7.44 12.00
C MET A 35 -9.79 8.61 12.65
N ASN A 36 -9.16 9.79 12.73
CA ASN A 36 -9.71 10.95 13.43
C ASN A 36 -10.03 12.07 12.42
N LEU A 37 -9.07 12.96 12.18
CA LEU A 37 -9.26 14.16 11.35
C LEU A 37 -9.55 13.84 9.87
N ASN A 38 -8.99 12.76 9.33
CA ASN A 38 -9.15 12.35 7.94
C ASN A 38 -10.14 11.19 7.73
N ARG A 39 -10.93 10.85 8.76
CA ARG A 39 -11.86 9.70 8.73
C ARG A 39 -12.86 9.80 7.58
N ILE A 40 -13.47 10.96 7.41
CA ILE A 40 -14.51 11.20 6.38
C ILE A 40 -13.98 10.91 4.97
N ASN A 41 -12.73 11.31 4.67
CA ASN A 41 -12.14 11.07 3.36
C ASN A 41 -11.83 9.59 3.13
N LEU A 42 -11.38 8.88 4.16
CA LEU A 42 -11.06 7.46 4.06
C LEU A 42 -12.31 6.60 3.99
N ASP A 43 -13.34 6.90 4.78
CA ASP A 43 -14.61 6.19 4.73
C ASP A 43 -15.31 6.40 3.37
N LYS A 44 -15.16 7.59 2.77
CA LYS A 44 -15.77 7.91 1.46
C LYS A 44 -15.07 7.21 0.29
N TYR A 45 -13.75 7.25 0.22
CA TYR A 45 -13.01 6.79 -0.96
C TYR A 45 -12.32 5.44 -0.78
N HIS A 46 -12.16 4.97 0.45
CA HIS A 46 -11.40 3.77 0.78
C HIS A 46 -12.15 2.88 1.80
N PRO A 47 -13.33 2.34 1.44
CA PRO A 47 -14.04 1.41 2.31
C PRO A 47 -13.19 0.15 2.55
N GLY A 48 -13.14 -0.32 3.79
CA GLY A 48 -12.35 -1.49 4.19
C GLY A 48 -10.84 -1.23 4.34
N TYR A 49 -10.40 0.03 4.28
CA TYR A 49 -9.00 0.40 4.53
C TYR A 49 -8.57 0.07 5.96
N PHE A 50 -9.48 0.25 6.92
CA PHE A 50 -9.26 -0.16 8.30
C PHE A 50 -9.87 -1.53 8.58
N GLY A 51 -9.18 -2.28 9.44
CA GLY A 51 -9.60 -3.60 9.88
C GLY A 51 -8.62 -4.70 9.47
N LYS A 52 -8.70 -5.84 10.18
CA LYS A 52 -7.94 -7.05 9.85
C LYS A 52 -8.92 -8.10 9.34
N VAL A 53 -8.63 -8.65 8.17
CA VAL A 53 -9.46 -9.69 7.56
C VAL A 53 -8.63 -10.96 7.32
N GLY A 54 -9.20 -12.11 7.67
CA GLY A 54 -8.62 -13.43 7.43
C GLY A 54 -7.43 -13.81 8.33
N MET A 55 -6.91 -15.01 8.10
CA MET A 55 -5.75 -15.55 8.82
C MET A 55 -4.44 -15.30 8.07
N ARG A 56 -3.37 -14.98 8.81
CA ARG A 56 -2.03 -14.76 8.23
C ARG A 56 -1.43 -16.08 7.75
N LYS A 57 -1.02 -16.17 6.48
CA LYS A 57 -0.29 -17.33 5.92
C LYS A 57 1.21 -17.10 6.02
N PHE A 58 1.88 -17.81 6.91
CA PHE A 58 3.35 -17.77 7.05
C PHE A 58 4.03 -18.60 5.94
N HIS A 59 5.23 -18.20 5.51
CA HIS A 59 6.04 -18.89 4.50
C HIS A 59 5.30 -19.25 3.20
N LEU A 60 4.56 -18.28 2.63
CA LEU A 60 3.76 -18.48 1.43
C LEU A 60 4.63 -18.80 0.20
N LYS A 61 4.68 -20.08 -0.19
CA LYS A 61 5.34 -20.54 -1.44
C LYS A 61 4.39 -20.39 -2.64
N LYS A 62 4.41 -19.21 -3.28
CA LYS A 62 3.53 -18.90 -4.44
C LYS A 62 3.69 -19.84 -5.65
N ASN A 63 4.84 -20.52 -5.79
CA ASN A 63 5.18 -21.38 -6.93
C ASN A 63 5.17 -22.89 -6.63
N GLN A 64 4.63 -23.34 -5.50
CA GLN A 64 4.65 -24.76 -5.10
C GLN A 64 4.01 -25.71 -6.14
N LYS A 65 3.08 -25.20 -6.95
CA LYS A 65 2.44 -25.98 -8.04
C LYS A 65 3.29 -26.05 -9.32
N LYS A 66 4.11 -25.03 -9.62
CA LYS A 66 4.92 -24.99 -10.86
C LYS A 66 6.11 -25.96 -10.79
N THR A 67 6.73 -26.09 -9.62
CA THR A 67 7.88 -27.00 -9.43
C THR A 67 7.50 -28.48 -9.32
N ARG A 68 6.22 -28.81 -9.10
CA ARG A 68 5.71 -30.20 -9.14
C ARG A 68 5.57 -30.77 -10.56
N LYS A 69 5.48 -29.93 -11.60
CA LYS A 69 5.48 -30.39 -13.00
C LYS A 69 6.89 -30.57 -13.57
N LEU A 70 7.89 -29.88 -13.03
CA LEU A 70 9.30 -29.99 -13.44
C LEU A 70 10.07 -31.05 -12.64
N ARG A 71 9.61 -31.40 -11.44
CA ARG A 71 10.03 -32.64 -10.77
C ARG A 71 9.19 -33.78 -11.34
N GLY A 72 9.67 -34.33 -12.45
CA GLY A 72 9.22 -35.61 -12.95
C GLY A 72 9.16 -36.63 -11.81
N HIS A 73 8.25 -37.58 -11.99
CA HIS A 73 8.16 -38.80 -11.23
C HIS A 73 9.55 -39.43 -11.07
N ILE A 74 10.19 -39.21 -9.93
CA ILE A 74 11.28 -40.06 -9.49
C ILE A 74 10.70 -40.93 -8.38
N SER A 75 10.07 -42.00 -8.81
CA SER A 75 9.79 -43.16 -7.98
C SER A 75 11.13 -43.83 -7.63
N HIS A 76 11.81 -43.37 -6.58
CA HIS A 76 12.67 -44.26 -5.82
C HIS A 76 11.77 -44.98 -4.83
N GLY A 77 11.26 -46.14 -5.27
CA GLY A 77 10.54 -47.05 -4.39
C GLY A 77 11.48 -47.49 -3.27
N HIS A 78 11.28 -46.94 -2.08
CA HIS A 78 11.81 -47.54 -0.86
C HIS A 78 10.81 -48.63 -0.42
N GLY A 79 11.38 -49.82 -0.19
CA GLY A 79 10.68 -51.08 -0.07
C GLY A 79 9.59 -51.11 1.00
N ARG A 80 8.56 -51.90 0.73
CA ARG A 80 7.71 -52.45 1.78
C ARG A 80 8.42 -53.69 2.33
N ILE A 81 8.94 -53.59 3.55
CA ILE A 81 9.14 -54.74 4.44
C ILE A 81 8.53 -54.31 5.77
N GLY A 82 7.47 -54.99 6.19
CA GLY A 82 6.81 -54.71 7.46
C GLY A 82 5.52 -55.51 7.65
N LYS A 83 5.71 -56.76 8.08
CA LYS A 83 4.82 -57.72 8.79
C LYS A 83 3.38 -57.90 8.28
#